data_AF-A0A495ZSZ5-F1
#
_entry.id   AF-A0A495ZSZ5-F1
#
_cell.length_a   1.000
_cell.length_b   1.000
_cell.length_c   1.000
_cell.angle_alpha   90.00
_cell.angle_beta   90.00
_cell.angle_gamma   90.00
#
_symmetry.space_group_name_H-M   'P 1'
#
loop_
_entity.id
_entity.type
_entity.pdbx_description
1 polymer ?
#
loop_
_entity_poly.entity_id
_entity_poly.type
_entity_poly.pdbx_seq_one_letter_code
_entity_poly.pdbx_strand_id
1 'polypeptide(L)'
;MKNNLTTRIDTYYKLNTHLIYLDNERLNFLFDGEWNTRGWGVNHVIKFGKSKVFVKRIPLTELEYNHMFSTKNLYDLPTYYNYGVGSAGFGVFRELLTHIRTTHWVLQGAIENFPLMYHYRIMPRSGTRVDLDMKWYNRYVKYWNSNENIGRYMVDRTNAEYEVVLFLEYIPYIFSKWFEKNIDQSRALINEIPDTITFLRKNGIIHFDVHFNNILTDGNKPYLTDFGLVLDRRFDLNETERAFHKKHTHYDYGEFLLCFGEHLMSVYQELAETKKKKIMQKYGLKTEMQHHECFMVLLENIGEICAERLMKLDENYVEVVIKYRDIIVLMAKFFADMARNNRKDTKYSHAKLRRLLGETDILYGKTS
;
A
#
# COMPACT_ATOMS: atom_id res chain seq x y z
N MET A 1 19.69 0.24 -18.22
CA MET A 1 19.25 1.01 -17.03
C MET A 1 19.34 2.53 -17.24
N LYS A 2 20.50 3.15 -17.55
CA LYS A 2 20.63 4.61 -17.74
C LYS A 2 19.67 5.26 -18.78
N ASN A 3 19.33 4.56 -19.86
CA ASN A 3 18.38 5.08 -20.87
C ASN A 3 16.93 5.18 -20.37
N ASN A 4 16.53 4.39 -19.35
CA ASN A 4 15.16 4.44 -18.82
C ASN A 4 14.96 5.66 -17.92
N LEU A 5 15.86 5.88 -16.94
CA LEU A 5 15.76 7.03 -16.03
C LEU A 5 15.81 8.38 -16.78
N THR A 6 16.71 8.53 -17.75
CA THR A 6 16.79 9.77 -18.55
C THR A 6 15.46 10.04 -19.26
N THR A 7 14.87 9.02 -19.90
CA THR A 7 13.57 9.13 -20.56
C THR A 7 12.44 9.49 -19.58
N ARG A 8 12.45 8.92 -18.37
CA ARG A 8 11.48 9.24 -17.31
C ARG A 8 11.60 10.70 -16.86
N ILE A 9 12.83 11.20 -16.68
CA ILE A 9 13.11 12.61 -16.31
C ILE A 9 12.68 13.57 -17.42
N ASP A 10 12.98 13.27 -18.69
CA ASP A 10 12.54 14.10 -19.83
C ASP A 10 11.01 14.16 -19.92
N THR A 11 10.36 13.00 -19.72
CA THR A 11 8.91 12.90 -19.67
C THR A 11 8.33 13.72 -18.52
N TYR A 12 9.00 13.72 -17.36
CA TYR A 12 8.62 14.53 -16.22
C TYR A 12 8.59 16.02 -16.56
N TYR A 13 9.67 16.59 -17.09
CA TYR A 13 9.72 18.02 -17.39
C TYR A 13 8.70 18.42 -18.46
N LYS A 14 8.51 17.57 -19.47
CA LYS A 14 7.51 17.78 -20.52
C LYS A 14 6.09 17.81 -19.96
N LEU A 15 5.70 16.81 -19.18
CA LEU A 15 4.34 16.69 -18.64
C LEU A 15 4.09 17.71 -17.53
N ASN A 16 5.07 17.98 -16.67
CA ASN A 16 5.00 19.05 -15.67
C ASN A 16 4.70 20.40 -16.36
N THR A 17 5.49 20.77 -17.38
CA THR A 17 5.27 22.00 -18.15
C THR A 17 3.88 22.03 -18.77
N HIS A 18 3.45 20.95 -19.41
CA HIS A 18 2.13 20.88 -20.03
C HIS A 18 0.99 21.07 -19.02
N LEU A 19 1.05 20.38 -17.87
CA LEU A 19 0.05 20.46 -16.81
C LEU A 19 -0.01 21.85 -16.15
N ILE A 20 1.10 22.58 -16.11
CA ILE A 20 1.15 23.95 -15.57
C ILE A 20 0.25 24.89 -16.38
N TYR A 21 0.20 24.75 -17.71
CA TYR A 21 -0.58 25.61 -18.62
C TYR A 21 -2.08 25.27 -18.69
N LEU A 22 -2.53 24.20 -18.02
CA LEU A 22 -3.94 23.85 -17.95
C LEU A 22 -4.59 24.51 -16.73
N ASP A 23 -5.68 25.23 -16.99
CA ASP A 23 -6.58 25.72 -15.96
C ASP A 23 -7.47 24.59 -15.37
N ASN A 24 -8.18 24.91 -14.31
CA ASN A 24 -9.02 23.94 -13.58
C ASN A 24 -10.20 23.42 -14.43
N GLU A 25 -10.74 24.22 -15.35
CA GLU A 25 -11.85 23.82 -16.21
C GLU A 25 -11.39 22.75 -17.21
N ARG A 26 -10.27 23.00 -17.89
CA ARG A 26 -9.63 22.05 -18.81
C ARG A 26 -9.20 20.78 -18.10
N LEU A 27 -8.68 20.86 -16.88
CA LEU A 27 -8.32 19.69 -16.09
C LEU A 27 -9.55 18.84 -15.73
N ASN A 28 -10.65 19.47 -15.33
CA ASN A 28 -11.89 18.75 -15.01
C ASN A 28 -12.44 17.98 -16.22
N PHE A 29 -12.40 18.56 -17.42
CA PHE A 29 -12.83 17.87 -18.65
C PHE A 29 -12.02 16.59 -18.93
N LEU A 30 -10.76 16.51 -18.47
CA LEU A 30 -9.95 15.31 -18.62
C LEU A 30 -10.37 14.17 -17.67
N PHE A 31 -11.17 14.45 -16.65
CA PHE A 31 -11.65 13.46 -15.68
C PHE A 31 -12.97 12.78 -16.09
N ASP A 32 -13.60 13.20 -17.19
CA ASP A 32 -14.89 12.64 -17.66
C ASP A 32 -14.76 11.23 -18.29
N GLY A 33 -13.58 10.62 -18.22
CA GLY A 33 -13.30 9.27 -18.71
C GLY A 33 -13.60 8.15 -17.71
N GLU A 34 -13.11 6.94 -18.00
CA GLU A 34 -13.22 5.80 -17.07
C GLU A 34 -12.48 6.09 -15.76
N TRP A 35 -13.24 6.09 -14.65
CA TRP A 35 -12.72 6.21 -13.30
C TRP A 35 -12.86 4.88 -12.56
N ASN A 36 -11.94 4.61 -11.64
CA ASN A 36 -11.98 3.45 -10.77
C ASN A 36 -11.94 3.89 -9.31
N THR A 37 -12.91 3.43 -8.52
CA THR A 37 -12.90 3.58 -7.06
C THR A 37 -12.66 2.24 -6.40
N ARG A 38 -11.40 1.98 -6.10
CA ARG A 38 -10.98 0.98 -5.13
C ARG A 38 -10.09 1.70 -4.13
N GLY A 39 -10.70 2.46 -3.21
CA GLY A 39 -9.97 3.25 -2.21
C GLY A 39 -10.73 4.47 -1.72
N TRP A 40 -10.03 5.31 -0.95
CA TRP A 40 -10.58 6.50 -0.27
C TRP A 40 -10.54 7.79 -1.10
N GLY A 41 -10.12 7.68 -2.36
CA GLY A 41 -10.09 8.75 -3.35
C GLY A 41 -10.59 8.23 -4.71
N VAL A 42 -10.52 9.08 -5.73
CA VAL A 42 -10.94 8.74 -7.10
C VAL A 42 -9.73 8.68 -8.01
N ASN A 43 -9.58 7.57 -8.74
CA ASN A 43 -8.44 7.37 -9.64
C ASN A 43 -8.88 7.41 -11.10
N HIS A 44 -8.05 8.04 -11.94
CA HIS A 44 -8.23 8.15 -13.39
C HIS A 44 -6.94 7.82 -14.14
N VAL A 45 -7.07 7.49 -15.42
CA VAL A 45 -5.93 7.48 -16.35
C VAL A 45 -6.23 8.41 -17.50
N ILE A 46 -5.49 9.52 -17.58
CA ILE A 46 -5.63 10.52 -18.65
C ILE A 46 -4.50 10.36 -19.67
N LYS A 47 -4.72 10.84 -20.90
CA LYS A 47 -3.78 10.71 -22.02
C LYS A 47 -3.35 12.09 -22.53
N PHE A 48 -2.04 12.31 -22.61
CA PHE A 48 -1.43 13.46 -23.28
C PHE A 48 -0.63 12.98 -24.49
N GLY A 49 -1.24 13.01 -25.66
CA GLY A 49 -0.68 12.40 -26.87
C GLY A 49 -0.42 10.90 -26.65
N LYS A 50 0.85 10.49 -26.63
CA LYS A 50 1.25 9.09 -26.39
C LYS A 50 1.49 8.77 -24.90
N SER A 51 1.58 9.78 -24.04
CA SER A 51 1.85 9.59 -22.62
C SER A 51 0.55 9.32 -21.86
N LYS A 52 0.58 8.34 -20.96
CA LYS A 52 -0.47 8.11 -19.96
C LYS A 52 -0.07 8.75 -18.64
N VAL A 53 -1.03 9.32 -17.93
CA VAL A 53 -0.85 9.91 -16.60
C VAL A 53 -1.89 9.29 -15.68
N PHE A 54 -1.44 8.76 -14.55
CA PHE A 54 -2.32 8.30 -13.50
C PHE A 54 -2.71 9.51 -12.65
N VAL A 55 -3.99 9.67 -12.35
CA VAL A 55 -4.48 10.79 -11.54
C VAL A 55 -5.15 10.24 -10.29
N LYS A 56 -4.71 10.69 -9.11
CA LYS A 56 -5.33 10.39 -7.82
C LYS A 56 -5.97 11.67 -7.29
N ARG A 57 -7.28 11.64 -7.03
CA ARG A 57 -8.06 12.75 -6.47
C ARG A 57 -8.43 12.40 -5.03
N ILE A 58 -8.03 13.25 -4.09
CA ILE A 58 -8.17 13.00 -2.65
C ILE A 58 -9.02 14.12 -2.06
N PRO A 59 -10.14 13.81 -1.36
CA PRO A 59 -10.90 14.81 -0.64
C PRO A 59 -10.00 15.63 0.30
N LEU A 60 -10.13 16.96 0.23
CA LEU A 60 -9.44 17.93 1.08
C LEU A 60 -10.48 18.54 2.01
N THR A 61 -10.45 18.15 3.28
CA THR A 61 -11.45 18.65 4.24
C THR A 61 -11.27 20.14 4.48
N GLU A 62 -12.32 20.82 4.97
CA GLU A 62 -12.23 22.24 5.33
C GLU A 62 -11.13 22.48 6.39
N LEU A 63 -11.00 21.58 7.37
CA LEU A 63 -9.96 21.67 8.38
C LEU A 63 -8.56 21.58 7.78
N GLU A 64 -8.33 20.65 6.85
CA GLU A 64 -7.06 20.52 6.13
C GLU A 64 -6.82 21.74 5.21
N TYR A 65 -7.85 22.24 4.52
CA TYR A 65 -7.77 23.43 3.67
C TYR A 65 -7.37 24.68 4.48
N ASN A 66 -7.89 24.85 5.70
CA ASN A 66 -7.50 25.96 6.57
C ASN A 66 -6.08 25.80 7.16
N HIS A 67 -5.46 24.63 7.00
CA HIS A 67 -4.10 24.32 7.45
C HIS A 67 -3.25 23.72 6.32
N MET A 68 -3.32 24.32 5.12
CA MET A 68 -2.62 23.82 3.93
C MET A 68 -1.15 23.51 4.23
N PHE A 69 -0.68 22.36 3.73
CA PHE A 69 0.69 21.85 3.90
C PHE A 69 1.12 21.52 5.34
N SER A 70 0.21 21.59 6.31
CA SER A 70 0.46 21.07 7.67
C SER A 70 0.63 19.55 7.65
N THR A 71 1.63 19.06 8.37
CA THR A 71 1.83 17.62 8.60
C THR A 71 1.37 17.19 10.00
N LYS A 72 0.71 18.08 10.74
CA LYS A 72 0.10 17.74 12.04
C LYS A 72 -1.01 16.72 11.88
N ASN A 73 -1.23 15.93 12.93
CA ASN A 73 -2.42 15.11 13.06
C ASN A 73 -3.62 16.00 13.44
N LEU A 74 -4.22 16.68 12.46
CA LEU A 74 -5.26 17.70 12.68
C LEU A 74 -6.53 17.15 13.33
N TYR A 75 -6.81 15.85 13.13
CA TYR A 75 -7.96 15.17 13.69
C TYR A 75 -7.65 14.42 14.99
N ASP A 76 -6.40 14.45 15.49
CA ASP A 76 -5.97 13.60 16.60
C ASP A 76 -6.36 12.13 16.40
N LEU A 77 -6.11 11.63 15.17
CA LEU A 77 -6.35 10.23 14.82
C LEU A 77 -5.43 9.32 15.64
N PRO A 78 -5.94 8.21 16.16
CA PRO A 78 -5.12 7.27 16.92
C PRO A 78 -4.12 6.55 16.01
N THR A 79 -2.92 6.24 16.50
CA THR A 79 -1.85 5.62 15.70
C THR A 79 -2.20 4.22 15.19
N TYR A 80 -3.16 3.52 15.81
CA TYR A 80 -3.64 2.23 15.28
C TYR A 80 -4.36 2.37 13.94
N TYR A 81 -4.74 3.59 13.54
CA TYR A 81 -5.31 3.90 12.25
C TYR A 81 -4.28 3.85 11.11
N ASN A 82 -2.98 3.78 11.42
CA ASN A 82 -1.93 3.55 10.42
C ASN A 82 -1.82 2.07 9.99
N TYR A 83 -2.36 1.11 10.75
CA TYR A 83 -2.29 -0.28 10.32
C TYR A 83 -3.26 -0.51 9.16
N GLY A 84 -2.77 -1.13 8.08
CA GLY A 84 -3.47 -1.42 6.82
C GLY A 84 -4.64 -2.40 6.93
N VAL A 85 -5.61 -2.11 7.80
CA VAL A 85 -6.85 -2.88 7.99
C VAL A 85 -8.09 -2.06 7.61
N GLY A 86 -7.93 -1.15 6.64
CA GLY A 86 -9.02 -0.40 6.02
C GLY A 86 -9.23 1.02 6.56
N SER A 87 -8.16 1.76 6.87
CA SER A 87 -8.25 3.16 7.30
C SER A 87 -8.24 4.13 6.11
N ALA A 88 -8.78 5.32 6.29
CA ALA A 88 -8.92 6.34 5.25
C ALA A 88 -7.70 7.24 5.02
N GLY A 89 -6.51 6.78 5.43
CA GLY A 89 -5.28 7.58 5.38
C GLY A 89 -5.12 8.54 6.56
N PHE A 90 -3.97 9.22 6.59
CA PHE A 90 -3.54 10.06 7.71
C PHE A 90 -3.15 11.47 7.25
N GLY A 91 -4.13 12.21 6.72
CA GLY A 91 -3.96 13.60 6.30
C GLY A 91 -3.39 13.75 4.89
N VAL A 92 -4.11 14.48 4.02
CA VAL A 92 -3.77 14.58 2.59
C VAL A 92 -2.40 15.22 2.31
N PHE A 93 -1.98 16.17 3.14
CA PHE A 93 -0.68 16.84 2.96
C PHE A 93 0.52 15.96 3.33
N ARG A 94 0.35 14.94 4.20
CA ARG A 94 1.41 13.95 4.45
C ARG A 94 1.70 13.13 3.20
N GLU A 95 0.64 12.71 2.49
CA GLU A 95 0.75 11.99 1.23
C GLU A 95 1.39 12.87 0.13
N LEU A 96 0.88 14.10 -0.06
CA LEU A 96 1.41 15.04 -1.07
C LEU A 96 2.90 15.34 -0.86
N LEU A 97 3.31 15.71 0.36
CA LEU A 97 4.70 16.04 0.67
C LEU A 97 5.63 14.83 0.50
N THR A 98 5.12 13.63 0.73
CA THR A 98 5.87 12.39 0.46
C THR A 98 6.07 12.18 -1.02
N HIS A 99 5.03 12.36 -1.86
CA HIS A 99 5.18 12.31 -3.32
C HIS A 99 6.18 13.33 -3.86
N ILE A 100 6.20 14.55 -3.31
CA ILE A 100 7.21 15.56 -3.66
C ILE A 100 8.62 15.04 -3.34
N ARG A 101 8.81 14.51 -2.12
CA ARG A 101 10.11 14.01 -1.66
C ARG A 101 10.59 12.81 -2.47
N THR A 102 9.73 11.85 -2.77
CA THR A 102 10.10 10.68 -3.58
C THR A 102 10.37 11.06 -5.03
N THR A 103 9.62 12.00 -5.60
CA THR A 103 9.89 12.57 -6.93
C THR A 103 11.28 13.19 -6.98
N HIS A 104 11.65 14.01 -6.00
CA HIS A 104 12.99 14.60 -5.94
C HIS A 104 14.11 13.56 -5.89
N TRP A 105 13.92 12.45 -5.17
CA TRP A 105 14.91 11.38 -5.14
C TRP A 105 15.09 10.69 -6.48
N VAL A 106 14.01 10.46 -7.23
CA VAL A 106 14.09 9.90 -8.59
C VAL A 106 14.79 10.87 -9.53
N LEU A 107 14.43 12.16 -9.50
CA LEU A 107 15.05 13.19 -10.34
C LEU A 107 16.55 13.36 -10.06
N GLN A 108 16.98 13.16 -8.81
CA GLN A 108 18.39 13.20 -8.39
C GLN A 108 19.14 11.88 -8.68
N GLY A 109 18.45 10.84 -9.16
CA GLY A 109 19.04 9.51 -9.36
C GLY A 109 19.39 8.78 -8.05
N ALA A 110 18.85 9.20 -6.91
CA ALA A 110 19.14 8.59 -5.61
C ALA A 110 18.50 7.20 -5.48
N ILE A 111 17.31 7.01 -6.04
CA ILE A 111 16.58 5.75 -6.16
C ILE A 111 15.48 5.89 -7.21
N GLU A 112 15.28 4.88 -8.06
CA GLU A 112 14.35 4.95 -9.20
C GLU A 112 12.96 4.37 -8.89
N ASN A 113 12.80 3.72 -7.73
CA ASN A 113 11.71 2.82 -7.35
C ASN A 113 10.43 3.53 -6.86
N PHE A 114 10.22 4.78 -7.27
CA PHE A 114 9.00 5.52 -7.00
C PHE A 114 8.44 6.09 -8.30
N PRO A 115 7.11 6.11 -8.49
CA PRO A 115 6.50 6.86 -9.58
C PRO A 115 6.78 8.36 -9.42
N LEU A 116 7.08 9.06 -10.52
CA LEU A 116 7.24 10.51 -10.53
C LEU A 116 5.88 11.20 -10.40
N MET A 117 5.76 12.19 -9.51
CA MET A 117 4.61 13.09 -9.51
C MET A 117 4.89 14.27 -10.44
N TYR A 118 4.30 14.25 -11.63
CA TYR A 118 4.44 15.32 -12.62
C TYR A 118 3.92 16.65 -12.11
N HIS A 119 2.80 16.65 -11.38
CA HIS A 119 2.17 17.88 -10.91
C HIS A 119 1.14 17.62 -9.79
N TYR A 120 0.71 18.67 -9.09
CA TYR A 120 -0.45 18.62 -8.20
C TYR A 120 -1.29 19.91 -8.26
N ARG A 121 -2.58 19.80 -7.94
CA ARG A 121 -3.51 20.94 -7.81
C ARG A 121 -4.41 20.80 -6.59
N ILE A 122 -4.81 21.92 -6.02
CA ILE A 122 -5.98 22.01 -5.12
C ILE A 122 -7.11 22.59 -5.96
N MET A 123 -8.23 21.89 -6.05
CA MET A 123 -9.34 22.25 -6.94
C MET A 123 -10.69 22.07 -6.23
N PRO A 124 -11.74 22.81 -6.61
CA PRO A 124 -13.10 22.47 -6.21
C PRO A 124 -13.41 21.04 -6.61
N ARG A 125 -14.01 20.28 -5.70
CA ARG A 125 -14.33 18.87 -5.90
C ARG A 125 -15.44 18.74 -6.96
N SER A 126 -15.14 18.02 -8.04
CA SER A 126 -16.08 17.77 -9.14
C SER A 126 -16.78 16.42 -9.00
N GLY A 127 -18.00 16.30 -9.55
CA GLY A 127 -18.84 15.09 -9.53
C GLY A 127 -19.97 15.12 -8.50
N THR A 128 -20.89 14.15 -8.61
CA THR A 128 -22.06 14.05 -7.71
C THR A 128 -21.63 13.75 -6.29
N ARG A 129 -22.03 14.59 -5.34
CA ARG A 129 -21.87 14.30 -3.91
C ARG A 129 -22.90 13.24 -3.52
N VAL A 130 -22.42 12.13 -2.96
CA VAL A 130 -23.27 11.08 -2.41
C VAL A 130 -23.37 11.32 -0.91
N ASP A 131 -24.59 11.33 -0.40
CA ASP A 131 -24.83 11.42 1.04
C ASP A 131 -24.11 10.29 1.78
N LEU A 132 -23.65 10.59 3.00
CA LEU A 132 -23.00 9.60 3.84
C LEU A 132 -23.97 8.45 4.16
N ASP A 133 -23.65 7.24 3.72
CA ASP A 133 -24.41 6.05 4.15
C ASP A 133 -24.20 5.85 5.65
N MET A 134 -25.21 6.25 6.44
CA MET A 134 -25.17 6.15 7.89
C MET A 134 -25.06 4.70 8.40
N LYS A 135 -25.57 3.71 7.66
CA LYS A 135 -25.40 2.30 8.04
C LYS A 135 -23.94 1.89 7.89
N TRP A 136 -23.30 2.26 6.78
CA TRP A 136 -21.87 2.02 6.58
C TRP A 136 -21.02 2.79 7.58
N TYR A 137 -21.30 4.09 7.78
CA TYR A 137 -20.59 4.95 8.74
C TYR A 137 -20.60 4.36 10.15
N ASN A 138 -21.78 3.96 10.65
CA ASN A 138 -21.90 3.37 11.98
C ASN A 138 -21.10 2.07 12.12
N ARG A 139 -21.05 1.23 11.07
CA ARG A 139 -20.20 0.03 11.06
C ARG A 139 -18.72 0.39 11.06
N TYR A 140 -18.32 1.37 10.26
CA TYR A 140 -16.94 1.82 10.13
C TYR A 140 -16.39 2.38 11.45
N VAL A 141 -17.13 3.29 12.08
CA VAL A 141 -16.73 3.88 13.37
C VAL A 141 -16.69 2.82 14.47
N LYS A 142 -17.69 1.93 14.54
CA LYS A 142 -17.69 0.80 15.49
C LYS A 142 -16.48 -0.11 15.31
N TYR A 143 -16.07 -0.37 14.06
CA TYR A 143 -14.89 -1.17 13.75
C TYR A 143 -13.60 -0.52 14.27
N TRP A 144 -13.55 0.81 14.26
CA TRP A 144 -12.41 1.62 14.73
C TRP A 144 -12.55 2.08 16.19
N ASN A 145 -12.99 1.19 17.07
CA ASN A 145 -13.13 1.43 18.52
C ASN A 145 -14.14 2.53 18.88
N SER A 146 -15.14 2.74 18.03
CA SER A 146 -16.11 3.84 18.16
C SER A 146 -15.43 5.20 18.35
N ASN A 147 -14.25 5.39 17.76
CA ASN A 147 -13.45 6.58 17.96
C ASN A 147 -14.08 7.79 17.24
N GLU A 148 -14.45 8.81 18.00
CA GLU A 148 -15.16 9.99 17.52
C GLU A 148 -14.31 10.82 16.53
N ASN A 149 -12.99 10.88 16.72
CA ASN A 149 -12.08 11.58 15.82
C ASN A 149 -12.06 10.95 14.42
N ILE A 150 -12.04 9.62 14.35
CA ILE A 150 -12.18 8.88 13.09
C ILE A 150 -13.54 9.15 12.46
N GLY A 151 -14.63 9.13 13.25
CA GLY A 151 -15.98 9.46 12.78
C GLY A 151 -16.05 10.86 12.16
N ARG A 152 -15.58 11.87 12.88
CA ARG A 152 -15.50 13.26 12.40
C ARG A 152 -14.68 13.38 11.12
N TYR A 153 -13.52 12.72 11.04
CA TYR A 153 -12.70 12.71 9.83
C TYR A 153 -13.47 12.16 8.62
N MET A 154 -14.25 11.09 8.80
CA MET A 154 -15.05 10.53 7.69
C MET A 154 -16.19 11.44 7.25
N VAL A 155 -16.86 12.11 8.19
CA VAL A 155 -17.90 13.11 7.87
C VAL A 155 -17.29 14.26 7.08
N ASP A 156 -16.18 14.83 7.55
CA ASP A 156 -15.53 15.96 6.91
C ASP A 156 -14.99 15.61 5.52
N ARG A 157 -14.41 14.40 5.34
CA ARG A 157 -14.00 13.90 4.01
C ARG A 157 -15.18 13.75 3.06
N THR A 158 -16.34 13.33 3.57
CA THR A 158 -17.55 13.18 2.75
C THR A 158 -18.04 14.55 2.28
N ASN A 159 -18.02 15.54 3.18
CA ASN A 159 -18.48 16.90 2.94
C ASN A 159 -17.46 17.83 2.26
N ALA A 160 -16.22 17.38 2.09
CA ALA A 160 -15.12 18.14 1.50
C ALA A 160 -15.53 18.85 0.20
N GLU A 161 -15.32 20.18 0.16
CA GLU A 161 -15.60 21.02 -1.01
C GLU A 161 -14.45 21.08 -2.00
N TYR A 162 -13.24 20.78 -1.54
CA TYR A 162 -12.03 20.78 -2.34
C TYR A 162 -11.44 19.37 -2.40
N GLU A 163 -10.51 19.20 -3.31
CA GLU A 163 -9.69 18.00 -3.43
C GLU A 163 -8.26 18.37 -3.81
N VAL A 164 -7.33 17.52 -3.37
CA VAL A 164 -5.97 17.49 -3.91
C VAL A 164 -5.95 16.50 -5.07
N VAL A 165 -5.51 16.98 -6.23
CA VAL A 165 -5.33 16.17 -7.44
C VAL A 165 -3.85 15.95 -7.67
N LEU A 166 -3.42 14.69 -7.64
CA LEU A 166 -2.04 14.27 -7.89
C LEU A 166 -1.94 13.70 -9.31
N PHE A 167 -1.05 14.26 -10.13
CA PHE A 167 -0.75 13.77 -11.47
C PHE A 167 0.55 12.97 -11.42
N LEU A 168 0.42 11.66 -11.53
CA LEU A 168 1.46 10.67 -11.28
C LEU A 168 1.85 9.94 -12.57
N GLU A 169 3.07 9.44 -12.59
CA GLU A 169 3.56 8.52 -13.60
C GLU A 169 2.68 7.28 -13.69
N TYR A 170 2.25 6.96 -14.91
CA TYR A 170 1.50 5.74 -15.16
C TYR A 170 2.47 4.56 -15.33
N ILE A 171 2.39 3.60 -14.41
CA ILE A 171 3.09 2.32 -14.47
C ILE A 171 2.07 1.23 -14.82
N PRO A 172 2.34 0.36 -15.81
CA PRO A 172 1.29 -0.42 -16.48
C PRO A 172 0.70 -1.56 -15.65
N TYR A 173 1.44 -2.13 -14.69
CA TYR A 173 0.99 -3.30 -13.96
C TYR A 173 0.97 -3.08 -12.45
N ILE A 174 -0.10 -3.52 -11.80
CA ILE A 174 -0.13 -3.76 -10.36
C ILE A 174 0.66 -5.05 -10.11
N PHE A 175 1.61 -5.02 -9.17
CA PHE A 175 2.56 -6.10 -8.94
C PHE A 175 1.88 -7.40 -8.57
N SER A 176 0.81 -7.40 -7.75
CA SER A 176 0.05 -8.62 -7.41
C SER A 176 -0.42 -9.39 -8.65
N LYS A 177 -1.03 -8.70 -9.62
CA LYS A 177 -1.55 -9.29 -10.86
C LYS A 177 -0.47 -9.64 -11.87
N TRP A 178 0.63 -8.89 -11.86
CA TRP A 178 1.80 -9.25 -12.66
C TRP A 178 2.49 -10.49 -12.09
N PHE A 179 2.66 -10.56 -10.78
CA PHE A 179 3.31 -11.65 -10.05
C PHE A 179 2.60 -12.99 -10.26
N GLU A 180 1.26 -13.02 -10.17
CA GLU A 180 0.44 -14.21 -10.45
C GLU A 180 0.76 -14.89 -11.81
N LYS A 181 1.18 -14.10 -12.81
CA LYS A 181 1.42 -14.57 -14.18
C LYS A 181 2.91 -14.73 -14.52
N ASN A 182 3.81 -14.19 -13.72
CA ASN A 182 5.24 -14.06 -14.01
C ASN A 182 6.10 -14.45 -12.80
N ILE A 183 5.65 -15.42 -12.02
CA ILE A 183 6.29 -15.84 -10.77
C ILE A 183 7.75 -16.29 -11.00
N ASP A 184 7.98 -16.99 -12.10
CA ASP A 184 9.29 -17.46 -12.60
C ASP A 184 10.26 -16.30 -12.90
N GLN A 185 9.73 -15.15 -13.33
CA GLN A 185 10.49 -13.95 -13.70
C GLN A 185 10.55 -12.90 -12.58
N SER A 186 9.83 -13.11 -11.48
CA SER A 186 9.63 -12.11 -10.42
C SER A 186 10.81 -11.95 -9.45
N ARG A 187 11.76 -12.89 -9.44
CA ARG A 187 12.84 -12.98 -8.44
C ARG A 187 13.66 -11.69 -8.34
N ALA A 188 13.99 -11.06 -9.46
CA ALA A 188 14.75 -9.82 -9.46
C ALA A 188 13.97 -8.67 -8.80
N LEU A 189 12.67 -8.53 -9.12
CA LEU A 189 11.82 -7.48 -8.57
C LEU A 189 11.56 -7.69 -7.08
N ILE A 190 11.30 -8.94 -6.65
CA ILE A 190 11.13 -9.29 -5.23
C ILE A 190 12.35 -8.90 -4.41
N ASN A 191 13.55 -9.14 -4.94
CA ASN A 191 14.79 -8.84 -4.23
C ASN A 191 15.09 -7.33 -4.16
N GLU A 192 14.50 -6.51 -5.04
CA GLU A 192 14.72 -5.05 -5.08
C GLU A 192 13.75 -4.29 -4.16
N ILE A 193 12.58 -4.84 -3.84
CA ILE A 193 11.60 -4.20 -2.94
C ILE A 193 12.17 -3.95 -1.53
N PRO A 194 12.86 -4.90 -0.87
CA PRO A 194 13.54 -4.66 0.41
C PRO A 194 14.58 -3.53 0.39
N ASP A 195 15.24 -3.29 -0.74
CA ASP A 195 16.18 -2.17 -0.89
C ASP A 195 15.43 -0.83 -0.86
N THR A 196 14.25 -0.76 -1.47
CA THR A 196 13.36 0.42 -1.42
C THR A 196 12.86 0.66 0.01
N ILE A 197 12.43 -0.38 0.71
CA ILE A 197 12.02 -0.29 2.13
C ILE A 197 13.22 0.15 2.99
N THR A 198 14.41 -0.39 2.76
CA THR A 198 15.66 0.02 3.43
C THR A 198 15.93 1.50 3.22
N PHE A 199 15.78 1.98 1.98
CA PHE A 199 16.00 3.37 1.62
C PHE A 199 15.06 4.31 2.39
N LEU A 200 13.75 3.99 2.43
CA LEU A 200 12.77 4.74 3.22
C LEU A 200 13.12 4.75 4.71
N ARG A 201 13.40 3.57 5.29
CA ARG A 201 13.77 3.42 6.70
C ARG A 201 14.99 4.26 7.07
N LYS A 202 16.07 4.19 6.27
CA LYS A 202 17.30 5.00 6.48
C LYS A 202 17.01 6.50 6.40
N ASN A 203 16.02 6.89 5.60
CA ASN A 203 15.54 8.26 5.46
C ASN A 203 14.51 8.68 6.53
N GLY A 204 14.18 7.79 7.46
CA GLY A 204 13.25 8.04 8.56
C GLY A 204 11.77 7.94 8.19
N ILE A 205 11.45 7.28 7.08
CA ILE A 205 10.08 7.08 6.60
C ILE A 205 9.66 5.63 6.83
N ILE A 206 8.43 5.45 7.30
CA ILE A 206 7.71 4.16 7.31
C ILE A 206 6.49 4.33 6.40
N HIS A 207 6.29 3.42 5.46
CA HIS A 207 5.22 3.50 4.48
C HIS A 207 3.86 3.08 5.07
N PHE A 208 3.85 2.04 5.91
CA PHE A 208 2.64 1.45 6.53
C PHE A 208 1.64 0.81 5.55
N ASP A 209 2.01 0.62 4.28
CA ASP A 209 1.10 -0.01 3.31
C ASP A 209 1.84 -0.70 2.14
N VAL A 210 2.93 -1.41 2.44
CA VAL A 210 3.82 -2.08 1.45
C VAL A 210 3.27 -3.45 1.06
N HIS A 211 2.02 -3.49 0.59
CA HIS A 211 1.42 -4.71 0.07
C HIS A 211 1.52 -4.81 -1.46
N PHE A 212 1.41 -6.00 -2.05
CA PHE A 212 1.58 -6.20 -3.51
C PHE A 212 0.64 -5.37 -4.40
N ASN A 213 -0.50 -4.88 -3.89
CA ASN A 213 -1.39 -3.99 -4.66
C ASN A 213 -0.94 -2.51 -4.70
N ASN A 214 -0.01 -2.11 -3.83
CA ASN A 214 0.60 -0.76 -3.77
C ASN A 214 2.03 -0.76 -4.33
N ILE A 215 2.41 -1.87 -4.96
CA ILE A 215 3.64 -1.98 -5.73
C ILE A 215 3.22 -2.06 -7.19
N LEU A 216 3.79 -1.21 -8.02
CA LEU A 216 3.60 -1.22 -9.47
C LEU A 216 4.85 -1.80 -10.14
N THR A 217 4.72 -2.24 -11.38
CA THR A 217 5.85 -2.71 -12.18
C THR A 217 5.64 -2.46 -13.67
N ASP A 218 6.74 -2.23 -14.38
CA ASP A 218 6.82 -2.24 -15.85
C ASP A 218 7.32 -3.59 -16.40
N GLY A 219 7.45 -4.60 -15.53
CA GLY A 219 8.04 -5.90 -15.81
C GLY A 219 9.54 -5.97 -15.54
N ASN A 220 10.22 -4.84 -15.36
CA ASN A 220 11.66 -4.77 -15.14
C ASN A 220 12.03 -4.26 -13.74
N LYS A 221 11.24 -3.34 -13.17
CA LYS A 221 11.51 -2.71 -11.87
C LYS A 221 10.23 -2.57 -11.03
N PRO A 222 10.31 -2.74 -9.70
CA PRO A 222 9.21 -2.42 -8.80
C PRO A 222 9.19 -0.93 -8.44
N TYR A 223 7.98 -0.37 -8.35
CA TYR A 223 7.72 1.01 -7.95
C TYR A 223 6.74 1.04 -6.78
N LEU A 224 7.19 1.51 -5.62
CA LEU A 224 6.33 1.65 -4.44
C LEU A 224 5.50 2.93 -4.54
N THR A 225 4.18 2.82 -4.28
CA THR A 225 3.23 3.93 -4.40
C THR A 225 2.23 3.92 -3.24
N ASP A 226 1.33 4.90 -3.24
CA ASP A 226 0.29 5.16 -2.23
C ASP A 226 0.85 5.51 -0.84
N PHE A 227 1.06 6.79 -0.60
CA PHE A 227 1.59 7.29 0.66
C PHE A 227 0.49 7.74 1.64
N GLY A 228 -0.74 7.22 1.51
CA GLY A 228 -1.87 7.61 2.36
C GLY A 228 -1.68 7.32 3.86
N LEU A 229 -0.85 6.32 4.22
CA LEU A 229 -0.57 5.91 5.61
C LEU A 229 0.84 6.25 6.09
N VAL A 230 1.62 6.95 5.27
CA VAL A 230 3.03 7.23 5.52
C VAL A 230 3.26 7.96 6.84
N LEU A 231 4.31 7.55 7.55
CA LEU A 231 4.80 8.22 8.75
C LEU A 231 6.28 8.59 8.59
N ASP A 232 6.52 9.87 8.35
CA ASP A 232 7.86 10.46 8.28
C ASP A 232 8.25 11.09 9.61
N ARG A 233 9.44 10.78 10.12
CA ARG A 233 9.98 11.41 11.34
C ARG A 233 10.11 12.94 11.24
N ARG A 234 10.08 13.50 10.03
CA ARG A 234 10.18 14.95 9.76
C ARG A 234 8.84 15.67 9.79
N PHE A 235 7.73 14.94 9.84
CA PHE A 235 6.42 15.55 10.04
C PHE A 235 6.32 16.20 11.43
N ASP A 236 5.37 17.11 11.59
CA ASP A 236 5.00 17.68 12.88
C ASP A 236 4.20 16.65 13.69
N LEU A 237 4.92 15.64 14.18
CA LEU A 237 4.38 14.52 14.94
C LEU A 237 4.13 14.94 16.38
N ASN A 238 3.05 14.43 16.99
CA ASN A 238 2.90 14.49 18.44
C ASN A 238 3.79 13.42 19.14
N GLU A 239 3.80 13.40 20.48
CA GLU A 239 4.66 12.47 21.22
C GLU A 239 4.30 11.00 21.00
N THR A 240 3.00 10.69 20.94
CA THR A 240 2.47 9.36 20.66
C THR A 240 2.94 8.86 19.30
N GLU A 241 2.85 9.70 18.26
CA GLU A 241 3.31 9.39 16.90
C GLU A 241 4.83 9.18 16.85
N ARG A 242 5.63 10.01 17.55
CA ARG A 242 7.08 9.81 17.65
C ARG A 242 7.45 8.48 18.31
N ALA A 243 6.77 8.12 19.39
CA ALA A 243 6.98 6.84 20.07
C ALA A 243 6.53 5.66 19.19
N PHE A 244 5.44 5.83 18.45
CA PHE A 244 4.93 4.86 17.49
C PHE A 244 5.94 4.65 16.34
N HIS A 245 6.42 5.71 15.71
CA HIS A 245 7.46 5.65 14.66
C HIS A 245 8.68 4.85 15.09
N LYS A 246 9.26 5.17 16.25
CA LYS A 246 10.44 4.48 16.80
C LYS A 246 10.24 2.97 16.92
N LYS A 247 9.03 2.52 17.27
CA LYS A 247 8.69 1.10 17.43
C LYS A 247 8.44 0.38 16.09
N HIS A 248 8.09 1.07 15.01
CA HIS A 248 7.61 0.46 13.76
C HIS A 248 8.58 0.55 12.58
N THR A 249 9.85 0.91 12.83
CA THR A 249 10.87 1.09 11.78
C THR A 249 11.12 -0.12 10.85
N HIS A 250 10.63 -1.30 11.20
CA HIS A 250 10.75 -2.54 10.41
C HIS A 250 9.40 -3.08 9.92
N TYR A 251 8.31 -2.36 10.17
CA TYR A 251 6.93 -2.82 9.90
C TYR A 251 6.72 -3.21 8.43
N ASP A 252 7.15 -2.35 7.52
CA ASP A 252 7.00 -2.51 6.07
C ASP A 252 7.57 -3.83 5.52
N TYR A 253 8.65 -4.36 6.11
CA TYR A 253 9.19 -5.67 5.71
C TYR A 253 8.21 -6.80 6.03
N GLY A 254 7.59 -6.74 7.20
CA GLY A 254 6.61 -7.74 7.62
C GLY A 254 5.38 -7.73 6.72
N GLU A 255 4.88 -6.53 6.38
CA GLU A 255 3.72 -6.37 5.51
C GLU A 255 4.01 -6.83 4.07
N PHE A 256 5.18 -6.50 3.53
CA PHE A 256 5.64 -7.01 2.25
C PHE A 256 5.73 -8.55 2.25
N LEU A 257 6.34 -9.13 3.28
CA LEU A 257 6.51 -10.59 3.37
C LEU A 257 5.17 -11.32 3.55
N LEU A 258 4.22 -10.74 4.27
CA LEU A 258 2.87 -11.30 4.42
C LEU A 258 2.19 -11.56 3.07
N CYS A 259 2.46 -10.74 2.06
CA CYS A 259 1.85 -10.86 0.74
C CYS A 259 2.14 -12.20 0.05
N PHE A 260 3.26 -12.84 0.36
CA PHE A 260 3.54 -14.20 -0.13
C PHE A 260 2.54 -15.20 0.45
N GLY A 261 2.21 -15.12 1.74
CA GLY A 261 1.16 -15.96 2.34
C GLY A 261 -0.23 -15.67 1.75
N GLU A 262 -0.56 -14.41 1.49
CA GLU A 262 -1.85 -14.05 0.87
C GLU A 262 -1.96 -14.59 -0.57
N HIS A 263 -0.85 -14.62 -1.31
CA HIS A 263 -0.82 -15.28 -2.62
C HIS A 263 -1.11 -16.78 -2.52
N LEU A 264 -0.55 -17.49 -1.53
CA LEU A 264 -0.86 -18.90 -1.28
C LEU A 264 -2.37 -19.13 -1.10
N MET A 265 -3.03 -18.26 -0.34
CA MET A 265 -4.48 -18.32 -0.15
C MET A 265 -5.25 -18.08 -1.45
N SER A 266 -4.82 -17.10 -2.26
CA SER A 266 -5.44 -16.85 -3.56
C SER A 266 -5.36 -18.09 -4.46
N VAL A 267 -4.20 -18.72 -4.55
CA VAL A 267 -4.02 -19.95 -5.34
C VAL A 267 -4.91 -21.07 -4.80
N TYR A 268 -4.98 -21.26 -3.48
CA TYR A 268 -5.86 -22.25 -2.87
C TYR A 268 -7.34 -22.01 -3.20
N GLN A 269 -7.80 -20.76 -3.15
CA GLN A 269 -9.19 -20.39 -3.44
C GLN A 269 -9.57 -20.66 -4.90
N GLU A 270 -8.63 -20.57 -5.83
CA GLU A 270 -8.82 -20.84 -7.26
C GLU A 270 -8.69 -22.33 -7.63
N LEU A 271 -8.26 -23.20 -6.70
CA LEU A 271 -8.17 -24.62 -6.97
C LEU A 271 -9.53 -25.25 -7.30
N ALA A 272 -9.50 -26.25 -8.18
CA ALA A 272 -10.66 -27.11 -8.41
C ALA A 272 -11.14 -27.74 -7.09
N GLU A 273 -12.45 -27.81 -6.89
CA GLU A 273 -13.08 -28.34 -5.66
C GLU A 273 -12.59 -29.74 -5.29
N THR A 274 -12.27 -30.58 -6.28
CA THR A 274 -11.69 -31.92 -6.05
C THR A 274 -10.31 -31.85 -5.39
N LYS A 275 -9.46 -30.89 -5.78
CA LYS A 275 -8.15 -30.67 -5.17
C LYS A 275 -8.27 -30.03 -3.79
N LYS A 276 -9.17 -29.05 -3.62
CA LYS A 276 -9.48 -28.47 -2.30
C LYS A 276 -9.91 -29.56 -1.32
N LYS A 277 -10.87 -30.41 -1.68
CA LYS A 277 -11.33 -31.53 -0.84
C LYS A 277 -10.20 -32.48 -0.44
N LYS A 278 -9.27 -32.80 -1.35
CA LYS A 278 -8.09 -33.62 -1.03
C LYS A 278 -7.18 -32.97 0.00
N ILE A 279 -6.88 -31.68 -0.18
CA ILE A 279 -6.08 -30.90 0.78
C ILE A 279 -6.82 -30.85 2.13
N MET A 280 -8.12 -30.57 2.12
CA MET A 280 -8.93 -30.50 3.32
C MET A 280 -8.94 -31.82 4.09
N GLN A 281 -9.17 -32.94 3.40
CA GLN A 281 -9.16 -34.27 4.02
C GLN A 281 -7.79 -34.61 4.62
N LYS A 282 -6.71 -34.28 3.91
CA LYS A 282 -5.35 -34.64 4.32
C LYS A 282 -4.87 -33.83 5.53
N TYR A 283 -5.11 -32.52 5.54
CA TYR A 283 -4.62 -31.62 6.59
C TYR A 283 -5.69 -31.23 7.61
N GLY A 284 -6.86 -31.88 7.58
CA GLY A 284 -7.95 -31.67 8.55
C GLY A 284 -8.63 -30.30 8.45
N LEU A 285 -8.62 -29.66 7.27
CA LEU A 285 -9.36 -28.41 7.06
C LEU A 285 -10.86 -28.69 7.01
N LYS A 286 -11.65 -27.80 7.63
CA LYS A 286 -13.11 -27.86 7.63
C LYS A 286 -13.70 -26.77 6.73
N THR A 287 -14.90 -26.99 6.21
CA THR A 287 -15.56 -26.02 5.30
C THR A 287 -15.84 -24.69 6.00
N GLU A 288 -16.18 -24.76 7.28
CA GLU A 288 -16.51 -23.63 8.16
C GLU A 288 -15.27 -23.00 8.84
N MET A 289 -14.07 -23.51 8.55
CA MET A 289 -12.82 -23.01 9.12
C MET A 289 -12.60 -21.55 8.71
N GLN A 290 -12.15 -20.72 9.65
CA GLN A 290 -11.93 -19.31 9.34
C GLN A 290 -10.75 -19.14 8.39
N HIS A 291 -10.77 -18.07 7.57
CA HIS A 291 -9.70 -17.77 6.61
C HIS A 291 -8.30 -17.88 7.20
N HIS A 292 -8.08 -17.29 8.38
CA HIS A 292 -6.80 -17.31 9.08
C HIS A 292 -6.36 -18.73 9.51
N GLU A 293 -7.29 -19.58 9.95
CA GLU A 293 -6.96 -20.95 10.36
C GLU A 293 -6.53 -21.79 9.15
N CYS A 294 -7.27 -21.66 8.04
CA CYS A 294 -6.92 -22.30 6.78
C CYS A 294 -5.56 -21.82 6.25
N PHE A 295 -5.32 -20.50 6.31
CA PHE A 295 -4.03 -19.89 5.95
C PHE A 295 -2.86 -20.52 6.71
N MET A 296 -2.99 -20.68 8.02
CA MET A 296 -1.92 -21.22 8.87
C MET A 296 -1.58 -22.67 8.50
N VAL A 297 -2.59 -23.51 8.32
CA VAL A 297 -2.41 -24.91 7.93
C VAL A 297 -1.75 -25.02 6.54
N LEU A 298 -2.19 -24.23 5.57
CA LEU A 298 -1.59 -24.25 4.23
C LEU A 298 -0.13 -23.79 4.25
N LEU A 299 0.18 -22.75 5.04
CA LEU A 299 1.53 -22.21 5.16
C LEU A 299 2.50 -23.20 5.82
N GLU A 300 2.06 -23.90 6.86
CA GLU A 300 2.84 -24.94 7.55
C GLU A 300 3.17 -26.12 6.61
N ASN A 301 2.20 -26.50 5.77
CA ASN A 301 2.28 -27.69 4.92
C ASN A 301 2.66 -27.39 3.45
N ILE A 302 3.03 -26.16 3.11
CA ILE A 302 3.28 -25.73 1.71
C ILE A 302 4.28 -26.63 0.96
N GLY A 303 5.34 -27.10 1.64
CA GLY A 303 6.36 -27.96 1.04
C GLY A 303 5.78 -29.32 0.60
N GLU A 304 5.02 -29.97 1.46
CA GLU A 304 4.37 -31.26 1.16
C GLU A 304 3.26 -31.09 0.10
N ILE A 305 2.45 -30.02 0.22
CA ILE A 305 1.42 -29.67 -0.76
C ILE A 305 2.02 -29.52 -2.17
N CYS A 306 3.19 -28.88 -2.27
CA CYS A 306 3.90 -28.71 -3.54
C CYS A 306 4.51 -30.03 -4.04
N ALA A 307 5.21 -30.77 -3.17
CA ALA A 307 5.84 -32.06 -3.52
C ALA A 307 4.84 -33.08 -4.07
N GLU A 308 3.63 -33.11 -3.51
CA GLU A 308 2.54 -34.00 -3.94
C GLU A 308 1.70 -33.45 -5.11
N ARG A 309 2.05 -32.27 -5.64
CA ARG A 309 1.35 -31.61 -6.75
C ARG A 309 -0.13 -31.36 -6.47
N LEU A 310 -0.50 -31.23 -5.19
CA LEU A 310 -1.85 -30.87 -4.76
C LEU A 310 -2.18 -29.42 -5.14
N MET A 311 -1.17 -28.56 -5.15
CA MET A 311 -1.22 -27.19 -5.65
C MET A 311 -0.05 -26.96 -6.61
N LYS A 312 -0.29 -26.26 -7.73
CA LYS A 312 0.78 -25.92 -8.67
C LYS A 312 1.43 -24.62 -8.21
N LEU A 313 2.57 -24.74 -7.53
CA LEU A 313 3.35 -23.62 -7.02
C LEU A 313 4.74 -23.62 -7.67
N ASP A 314 5.31 -22.44 -7.88
CA ASP A 314 6.71 -22.30 -8.31
C ASP A 314 7.65 -22.66 -7.16
N GLU A 315 8.74 -23.38 -7.47
CA GLU A 315 9.68 -23.86 -6.45
C GLU A 315 10.39 -22.70 -5.73
N ASN A 316 10.81 -21.66 -6.46
CA ASN A 316 11.46 -20.49 -5.82
C ASN A 316 10.48 -19.75 -4.91
N TYR A 317 9.20 -19.69 -5.29
CA TYR A 317 8.18 -19.12 -4.43
C TYR A 317 8.00 -19.92 -3.14
N VAL A 318 7.95 -21.25 -3.23
CA VAL A 318 7.85 -22.13 -2.03
C VAL A 318 9.07 -21.94 -1.13
N GLU A 319 10.27 -21.84 -1.69
CA GLU A 319 11.49 -21.54 -0.93
C GLU A 319 11.39 -20.19 -0.19
N VAL A 320 10.90 -19.14 -0.85
CA VAL A 320 10.69 -17.82 -0.23
C VAL A 320 9.68 -17.90 0.92
N VAL A 321 8.56 -18.60 0.72
CA VAL A 321 7.53 -18.76 1.75
C VAL A 321 8.07 -19.54 2.95
N ILE A 322 8.84 -20.61 2.73
CA ILE A 322 9.48 -21.38 3.80
C ILE A 322 10.51 -20.52 4.54
N LYS A 323 11.37 -19.81 3.81
CA LYS A 323 12.42 -18.95 4.37
C LYS A 323 11.86 -17.88 5.31
N TYR A 324 10.73 -17.27 4.96
CA TYR A 324 10.13 -16.17 5.73
C TYR A 324 8.91 -16.58 6.56
N ARG A 325 8.64 -17.89 6.69
CA ARG A 325 7.42 -18.43 7.32
C ARG A 325 7.09 -17.80 8.66
N ASP A 326 8.06 -17.71 9.58
CA ASP A 326 7.82 -17.20 10.93
C ASP A 326 7.42 -15.72 10.94
N ILE A 327 7.92 -14.93 9.97
CA ILE A 327 7.54 -13.54 9.78
C ILE A 327 6.12 -13.47 9.20
N ILE A 328 5.82 -14.28 8.19
CA ILE A 328 4.48 -14.37 7.58
C ILE A 328 3.45 -14.73 8.66
N VAL A 329 3.71 -15.74 9.48
CA VAL A 329 2.86 -16.15 10.61
C VAL A 329 2.66 -15.01 11.61
N LEU A 330 3.75 -14.34 12.00
CA LEU A 330 3.69 -13.24 12.96
C LEU A 330 2.77 -12.12 12.46
N MET A 331 2.92 -11.73 11.19
CA MET A 331 2.16 -10.65 10.59
C MET A 331 0.71 -11.08 10.33
N ALA A 332 0.48 -12.27 9.78
CA ALA A 332 -0.87 -12.80 9.55
C ALA A 332 -1.70 -12.85 10.84
N LYS A 333 -1.10 -13.32 11.94
CA LYS A 333 -1.76 -13.31 13.25
C LYS A 333 -2.07 -11.89 13.72
N PHE A 334 -1.10 -10.98 13.63
CA PHE A 334 -1.30 -9.59 14.03
C PHE A 334 -2.46 -8.94 13.26
N PHE A 335 -2.50 -9.07 11.93
CA PHE A 335 -3.56 -8.50 11.11
C PHE A 335 -4.93 -9.15 11.36
N ALA A 336 -4.99 -10.47 11.54
CA ALA A 336 -6.23 -11.17 11.87
C ALA A 336 -6.79 -10.70 13.22
N ASP A 337 -5.93 -10.62 14.25
CA ASP A 337 -6.30 -10.14 15.58
C ASP A 337 -6.71 -8.65 15.52
N MET A 338 -5.98 -7.82 14.79
CA MET A 338 -6.24 -6.39 14.65
C MET A 338 -7.55 -6.10 13.90
N ALA A 339 -7.85 -6.85 12.85
CA ALA A 339 -9.09 -6.72 12.09
C ALA A 339 -10.30 -7.12 12.96
N ARG A 340 -10.23 -8.27 13.66
CA ARG A 340 -11.35 -8.76 14.49
C ARG A 340 -11.58 -7.95 15.76
N ASN A 341 -10.53 -7.34 16.29
CA ASN A 341 -10.60 -6.57 17.52
C ASN A 341 -11.09 -5.14 17.27
N ASN A 342 -12.36 -4.87 17.55
CA ASN A 342 -12.90 -3.52 17.46
C ASN A 342 -12.29 -2.56 18.48
N ARG A 343 -11.65 -3.02 19.58
CA ARG A 343 -10.95 -2.14 20.52
C ARG A 343 -9.63 -1.60 19.97
N LYS A 344 -9.09 -2.25 18.92
CA LYS A 344 -7.88 -1.81 18.20
C LYS A 344 -6.65 -1.64 19.10
N ASP A 345 -6.60 -2.36 20.23
CA ASP A 345 -5.52 -2.39 21.21
C ASP A 345 -4.62 -3.64 21.08
N THR A 346 -4.74 -4.35 19.95
CA THR A 346 -3.92 -5.51 19.58
C THR A 346 -2.44 -5.14 19.63
N LYS A 347 -1.65 -5.92 20.38
CA LYS A 347 -0.23 -5.65 20.59
C LYS A 347 0.59 -6.09 19.39
N TYR A 348 1.24 -5.13 18.74
CA TYR A 348 2.23 -5.40 17.71
C TYR A 348 3.60 -5.76 18.32
N SER A 349 4.13 -6.92 17.94
CA SER A 349 5.39 -7.45 18.48
C SER A 349 6.61 -6.99 17.69
N HIS A 350 6.90 -5.68 17.70
CA HIS A 350 8.00 -5.09 16.94
C HIS A 350 9.38 -5.71 17.24
N ALA A 351 9.66 -6.05 18.50
CA ALA A 351 10.92 -6.71 18.88
C ALA A 351 11.05 -8.11 18.28
N LYS A 352 9.94 -8.86 18.22
CA LYS A 352 9.90 -10.19 17.60
C LYS A 352 10.11 -10.09 16.10
N LEU A 353 9.45 -9.14 15.41
CA LEU A 353 9.67 -8.94 13.98
C LEU A 353 11.13 -8.59 13.70
N ARG A 354 11.72 -7.64 14.45
CA ARG A 354 13.12 -7.25 14.27
C ARG A 354 14.08 -8.43 14.46
N ARG A 355 13.85 -9.28 15.46
CA ARG A 355 14.66 -10.49 15.69
C ARG A 355 14.57 -11.43 14.49
N LEU A 356 13.35 -11.79 14.06
CA LEU A 356 13.15 -12.70 12.93
C LEU A 356 13.75 -12.15 11.62
N LEU A 357 13.61 -10.85 11.35
CA LEU A 357 14.25 -10.24 10.19
C LEU A 357 15.78 -10.33 10.25
N GLY A 358 16.38 -10.21 11.44
CA GLY A 358 17.82 -10.33 11.67
C GLY A 358 18.37 -11.75 11.52
N GLU A 359 17.50 -12.77 11.57
CA GLU A 359 17.83 -14.18 11.29
C GLU A 359 17.85 -14.48 9.78
N THR A 360 17.52 -13.49 8.95
CA THR A 360 17.50 -13.59 7.49
C THR A 360 18.49 -12.59 6.85
N ASP A 361 18.65 -12.67 5.53
CA ASP A 361 19.47 -11.76 4.74
C ASP A 361 18.72 -10.48 4.29
N ILE A 362 17.41 -10.38 4.52
CA ILE A 362 16.55 -9.31 3.94
C ILE A 362 16.95 -7.90 4.38
N LEU A 363 17.63 -7.76 5.52
CA LEU A 363 18.08 -6.47 6.05
C LEU A 363 19.40 -5.98 5.45
N TYR A 364 20.17 -6.87 4.82
CA TYR A 364 21.56 -6.59 4.42
C TYR A 364 21.69 -6.02 3.00
N GLY A 365 20.59 -5.97 2.23
CA GLY A 365 20.56 -5.48 0.86
C GLY A 365 21.60 -6.17 -0.05
N LYS A 366 21.62 -5.84 -1.33
CA LYS A 366 22.82 -6.15 -2.14
C LYS A 366 23.94 -5.19 -1.76
N THR A 367 24.70 -5.53 -0.72
CA THR A 367 26.04 -4.99 -0.51
C THR A 367 27.04 -5.85 -1.28
N SER A 368 27.16 -5.59 -2.59
CA SER A 368 28.33 -5.88 -3.44
C SER A 368 28.13 -5.25 -4.80
#